data_AF-A0A846KSW8-F1
#
_entry.id   AF-A0A846KSW8-F1
#
_cell.length_a   1.000
_cell.length_b   1.000
_cell.length_c   1.000
_cell.angle_alpha   90.00
_cell.angle_beta   90.00
_cell.angle_gamma   90.00
#
_symmetry.space_group_name_H-M   'P 1'
#
loop_
_entity.id
_entity.type
_entity.pdbx_description
1 polymer ?
#
loop_
_entity_poly.entity_id
_entity_poly.type
_entity_poly.pdbx_seq_one_letter_code
_entity_poly.pdbx_strand_id
1 'polypeptide(L)'
;MKKTFFVLFLMVLNVNLFSIQNLPGLENFQKSKITQLYKNLDQRSVVQHFAFYKLYPESEEGKLALKKAWNLLKQENVKDPLVLPTLDISLMINLVNNQNAFIPDDLNEEKLDFLESLGKNLKNRNLKGNSIWKKDDILKLENDEIDISRALFLEELGEEKESIYKIRYYEATLDLMALQILAKLNNNPTSLDKVHAINEFIFYEKRFRFPPHSIHAKQIDTYTFLSSVMDSRRGVCLGVSIMYLSLAQRLGLDLEIITPPGHIYVRYKDKDGKITNIETTARGVDYPSDVYLGIETKKLQQRTLKEVPGMVFFNQASLYWANEKYETAIELYEKALKYMPDDPNVKMLLGLNLLFVNRVKEGKKYFIQLKDFKSEYLTTKENIVDDYLKKKT
;
A
#
# COMPACT_ATOMS: atom_id res chain seq x y z
N MET A 1 2.94 22.00 40.73
CA MET A 1 3.79 23.22 40.77
C MET A 1 5.01 23.22 39.82
N LYS A 2 5.33 22.17 39.05
CA LYS A 2 6.46 22.19 38.08
C LYS A 2 6.08 22.28 36.58
N LYS A 3 4.80 22.33 36.23
CA LYS A 3 4.34 22.43 34.82
C LYS A 3 3.91 23.84 34.39
N THR A 4 3.68 24.76 35.33
CA THR A 4 3.24 26.13 35.04
C THR A 4 4.38 27.08 34.70
N PHE A 5 5.64 26.72 35.02
CA PHE A 5 6.81 27.56 34.76
C PHE A 5 7.37 27.43 33.32
N PHE A 6 7.07 26.34 32.61
CA PHE A 6 7.61 26.11 31.25
C PHE A 6 6.81 26.86 30.18
N VAL A 7 5.51 27.10 30.42
CA VAL A 7 4.64 27.83 29.49
C VAL A 7 4.89 29.35 29.59
N LEU A 8 5.26 29.87 30.77
CA LEU A 8 5.64 31.27 30.93
C LEU A 8 7.00 31.59 30.28
N PHE A 9 7.91 30.62 30.21
CA PHE A 9 9.23 30.81 29.58
C PHE A 9 9.16 30.95 28.05
N LEU A 10 8.13 30.36 27.42
CA LEU A 10 7.88 30.49 25.97
C LEU A 10 7.04 31.71 25.61
N MET A 11 6.25 32.27 26.54
CA MET A 11 5.46 33.49 26.30
C MET A 11 6.26 34.79 26.46
N VAL A 12 7.39 34.80 27.19
CA VAL A 12 8.24 35.99 27.34
C VAL A 12 9.17 36.21 26.13
N LEU A 13 9.28 35.24 25.21
CA LEU A 13 10.02 35.39 23.95
C LEU A 13 9.21 36.05 22.82
N ASN A 14 7.95 36.43 23.07
CA ASN A 14 7.05 37.04 22.09
C ASN A 14 6.70 38.51 22.40
N VAL A 15 7.53 39.20 23.18
CA VAL A 15 7.39 40.64 23.40
C VAL A 15 8.35 41.40 22.48
N ASN A 16 7.78 42.00 21.43
CA ASN A 16 8.35 43.07 20.60
C ASN A 16 9.77 42.86 20.07
N LEU A 17 9.90 42.09 18.98
CA LEU A 17 11.09 42.09 18.11
C LEU A 17 11.02 43.10 16.96
N PHE A 18 9.99 43.95 16.90
CA PHE A 18 9.92 45.09 15.99
C PHE A 18 10.65 46.32 16.55
N SER A 19 11.93 46.17 16.95
CA SER A 19 12.92 47.27 16.90
C SER A 19 14.38 46.84 17.18
N ILE A 20 14.77 45.58 17.04
CA ILE A 20 16.18 45.21 17.19
C ILE A 20 16.83 45.27 15.81
N GLN A 21 17.24 46.48 15.41
CA GLN A 21 18.23 46.64 14.36
C GLN A 21 19.54 45.97 14.81
N ASN A 22 19.95 44.95 14.04
CA ASN A 22 21.29 44.42 13.84
C ASN A 22 22.31 44.63 14.98
N LEU A 23 22.25 43.77 16.00
CA LEU A 23 23.39 43.52 16.87
C LEU A 23 24.43 42.68 16.10
N PRO A 24 25.67 43.16 15.91
CA PRO A 24 26.71 42.39 15.24
C PRO A 24 26.99 41.09 16.01
N GLY A 25 26.75 39.95 15.36
CA GLY A 25 26.96 38.61 15.93
C GLY A 25 25.69 37.74 16.02
N LEU A 26 24.49 38.32 16.09
CA LEU A 26 23.23 37.56 16.12
C LEU A 26 22.95 36.89 14.76
N GLU A 27 23.22 37.58 13.65
CA GLU A 27 23.14 37.00 12.30
C GLU A 27 24.16 35.86 12.12
N ASN A 28 25.40 36.03 12.60
CA ASN A 28 26.43 34.99 12.53
C ASN A 28 26.08 33.78 13.40
N PHE A 29 25.47 33.99 14.56
CA PHE A 29 24.99 32.92 15.44
C PHE A 29 23.81 32.15 14.82
N GLN A 30 22.83 32.85 14.26
CA GLN A 30 21.71 32.23 13.54
C GLN A 30 22.19 31.45 12.31
N LYS A 31 23.09 32.04 11.51
CA LYS A 31 23.70 31.37 10.35
C LYS A 31 24.45 30.11 10.75
N SER A 32 25.28 30.17 11.80
CA SER A 32 25.99 29.01 12.36
C SER A 32 25.04 27.87 12.77
N LYS A 33 23.92 28.22 13.42
CA LYS A 33 22.90 27.24 13.83
C LYS A 33 22.18 26.61 12.63
N ILE A 34 21.84 27.38 11.60
CA ILE A 34 21.23 26.88 10.36
C ILE A 34 22.18 25.90 9.67
N THR A 35 23.46 26.26 9.54
CA THR A 35 24.50 25.37 8.97
C THR A 35 24.61 24.06 9.75
N GLN A 36 24.59 24.10 11.10
CA GLN A 36 24.67 22.90 11.92
C GLN A 36 23.43 22.01 11.78
N LEU A 37 22.23 22.60 11.73
CA LEU A 37 20.98 21.85 11.51
C LEU A 37 20.98 21.17 10.13
N TYR A 38 21.43 21.87 9.08
CA TYR A 38 21.54 21.30 7.73
C TYR A 38 22.48 20.09 7.67
N LYS A 39 23.64 20.17 8.34
CA LYS A 39 24.61 19.07 8.39
C LYS A 39 24.08 17.83 9.11
N ASN A 40 23.11 17.99 10.01
CA ASN A 40 22.49 16.90 10.76
C ASN A 40 21.29 16.27 10.03
N LEU A 41 20.89 16.78 8.86
CA LEU A 41 19.85 16.14 8.07
C LEU A 41 20.32 14.77 7.55
N ASP A 42 19.41 13.80 7.57
CA ASP A 42 19.58 12.56 6.84
C ASP A 42 19.69 12.87 5.34
N GLN A 43 20.86 12.62 4.78
CA GLN A 43 21.24 12.92 3.40
C GLN A 43 20.41 12.17 2.35
N ARG A 44 19.64 11.15 2.76
CA ARG A 44 18.73 10.39 1.91
C ARG A 44 17.25 10.65 2.22
N SER A 45 16.94 11.53 3.16
CA SER A 45 15.57 11.86 3.54
C SER A 45 15.00 13.04 2.74
N VAL A 46 14.18 12.73 1.74
CA VAL A 46 13.42 13.72 0.96
C VAL A 46 12.57 14.62 1.88
N VAL A 47 11.90 14.02 2.88
CA VAL A 47 11.06 14.74 3.86
C VAL A 47 11.87 15.77 4.62
N GLN A 48 13.02 15.37 5.19
CA GLN A 48 13.81 16.27 6.02
C GLN A 48 14.35 17.44 5.20
N HIS A 49 14.76 17.19 3.96
CA HIS A 49 15.23 18.25 3.08
C HIS A 49 14.14 19.24 2.67
N PHE A 50 12.94 18.78 2.29
CA PHE A 50 11.81 19.69 2.01
C PHE A 50 11.37 20.46 3.27
N ALA A 51 11.28 19.78 4.42
CA ALA A 51 10.93 20.42 5.68
C ALA A 51 11.95 21.48 6.11
N PHE A 52 13.24 21.21 5.90
CA PHE A 52 14.31 22.17 6.18
C PHE A 52 14.18 23.40 5.28
N TYR A 53 13.97 23.21 3.98
CA TYR A 53 13.73 24.33 3.07
C TYR A 53 12.50 25.16 3.46
N LYS A 54 11.39 24.52 3.85
CA LYS A 54 10.19 25.21 4.35
C LYS A 54 10.48 26.10 5.56
N LEU A 55 11.39 25.70 6.45
CA LEU A 55 11.76 26.47 7.64
C LEU A 55 12.76 27.59 7.34
N TYR A 56 13.64 27.40 6.34
CA TYR A 56 14.75 28.32 6.05
C TYR A 56 14.88 28.65 4.55
N PRO A 57 13.83 29.14 3.86
CA PRO A 57 13.81 29.24 2.40
C PRO A 57 14.86 30.20 1.83
N GLU A 58 15.13 31.29 2.54
CA GLU A 58 16.07 32.34 2.11
C GLU A 58 17.54 31.98 2.37
N SER A 59 17.80 30.94 3.16
CA SER A 59 19.18 30.53 3.48
C SER A 59 19.83 29.74 2.33
N GLU A 60 21.15 29.83 2.21
CA GLU A 60 21.91 29.04 1.24
C GLU A 60 21.74 27.53 1.50
N GLU A 61 21.75 27.11 2.78
CA GLU A 61 21.47 25.74 3.17
C GLU A 61 20.05 25.30 2.81
N GLY A 62 19.07 26.19 2.90
CA GLY A 62 17.69 25.95 2.48
C GLY A 62 17.60 25.64 0.99
N LYS A 63 18.21 26.50 0.15
CA LYS A 63 18.29 26.29 -1.30
C LYS A 63 19.02 24.99 -1.65
N LEU A 64 20.09 24.66 -0.92
CA LEU A 64 20.81 23.39 -1.06
C LEU A 64 19.95 22.19 -0.64
N ALA A 65 19.16 22.30 0.43
CA ALA A 65 18.23 21.27 0.86
C ALA A 65 17.15 21.03 -0.20
N LEU A 66 16.57 22.10 -0.76
CA LEU A 66 15.60 21.99 -1.85
C LEU A 66 16.19 21.26 -3.06
N LYS A 67 17.38 21.70 -3.53
CA LYS A 67 18.08 21.04 -4.64
C LYS A 67 18.35 19.56 -4.34
N LYS A 68 18.76 19.24 -3.11
CA LYS A 68 19.02 17.87 -2.67
C LYS A 68 17.74 17.03 -2.69
N ALA A 69 16.61 17.55 -2.22
CA ALA A 69 15.33 16.85 -2.24
C ALA A 69 14.92 16.46 -3.67
N TRP A 70 15.03 17.38 -4.63
CA TRP A 70 14.73 17.12 -6.04
C TRP A 70 15.67 16.10 -6.68
N ASN A 71 16.97 16.18 -6.36
CA ASN A 71 17.95 15.19 -6.81
C ASN A 71 17.63 13.79 -6.28
N LEU A 72 17.21 13.67 -5.02
CA LEU A 72 16.81 12.39 -4.42
C LEU A 72 15.57 11.79 -5.10
N LEU A 73 14.66 12.63 -5.61
CA LEU A 73 13.53 12.22 -6.44
C LEU A 73 13.90 11.97 -7.91
N LYS A 74 15.20 11.96 -8.24
CA LYS A 74 15.76 11.77 -9.60
C LYS A 74 15.25 12.78 -10.62
N GLN A 75 14.98 14.01 -10.18
CA GLN A 75 14.56 15.11 -11.04
C GLN A 75 15.68 16.13 -11.22
N GLU A 76 16.77 15.72 -11.88
CA GLU A 76 17.96 16.56 -12.10
C GLU A 76 17.71 17.75 -13.03
N ASN A 77 16.65 17.68 -13.85
CA ASN A 77 16.32 18.67 -14.90
C ASN A 77 15.14 19.60 -14.55
N VAL A 78 14.78 19.74 -13.27
CA VAL A 78 13.85 20.81 -12.86
C VAL A 78 14.59 22.13 -13.08
N LYS A 79 14.30 22.78 -14.22
CA LYS A 79 15.05 23.94 -14.75
C LYS A 79 15.14 25.10 -13.76
N ASP A 80 14.23 25.16 -12.79
CA ASP A 80 14.35 25.99 -11.61
C ASP A 80 13.50 25.41 -10.45
N PRO A 81 14.10 24.90 -9.36
CA PRO A 81 13.35 24.42 -8.19
C PRO A 81 12.50 25.50 -7.52
N LEU A 82 12.82 26.78 -7.75
CA LEU A 82 12.11 27.96 -7.23
C LEU A 82 11.04 28.49 -8.20
N VAL A 83 11.12 28.13 -9.48
CA VAL A 83 10.12 28.42 -10.53
C VAL A 83 9.53 27.10 -11.03
N LEU A 84 9.00 26.32 -10.10
CA LEU A 84 7.98 25.35 -10.45
C LEU A 84 6.69 26.15 -10.65
N PRO A 85 6.06 26.14 -11.84
CA PRO A 85 4.67 26.51 -11.86
C PRO A 85 3.94 25.41 -11.06
N THR A 86 3.32 25.82 -9.95
CA THR A 86 2.15 25.20 -9.30
C THR A 86 2.27 24.26 -8.09
N LEU A 87 3.41 23.75 -7.60
CA LEU A 87 3.37 22.88 -6.40
C LEU A 87 3.90 23.55 -5.11
N ASP A 88 3.01 23.82 -4.15
CA ASP A 88 3.37 24.31 -2.81
C ASP A 88 4.26 23.27 -2.09
N ILE A 89 5.37 23.69 -1.49
CA ILE A 89 6.26 22.83 -0.70
C ILE A 89 5.48 22.18 0.45
N SER A 90 4.45 22.86 0.98
CA SER A 90 3.56 22.30 1.98
C SER A 90 2.78 21.10 1.44
N LEU A 91 2.28 21.18 0.20
CA LEU A 91 1.62 20.07 -0.49
C LEU A 91 2.61 18.89 -0.66
N MET A 92 3.84 19.16 -1.09
CA MET A 92 4.88 18.12 -1.17
C MET A 92 5.17 17.47 0.19
N ILE A 93 5.35 18.27 1.24
CA ILE A 93 5.60 17.73 2.58
C ILE A 93 4.43 16.87 3.05
N ASN A 94 3.19 17.32 2.83
CA ASN A 94 1.99 16.58 3.25
C ASN A 94 1.86 15.24 2.52
N LEU A 95 2.07 15.24 1.19
CA LEU A 95 2.02 14.05 0.34
C LEU A 95 3.14 13.06 0.69
N VAL A 96 4.39 13.56 0.78
CA VAL A 96 5.56 12.74 1.12
C VAL A 96 5.40 12.17 2.54
N ASN A 97 4.83 12.93 3.47
CA ASN A 97 4.51 12.42 4.81
C ASN A 97 3.30 11.51 4.86
N ASN A 98 2.44 11.50 3.84
CA ASN A 98 1.16 10.80 3.78
C ASN A 98 0.32 11.11 5.05
N GLN A 99 0.19 12.40 5.39
CA GLN A 99 -0.42 12.88 6.65
C GLN A 99 -1.94 13.06 6.59
N ASN A 100 -2.52 13.17 5.38
CA ASN A 100 -3.93 13.49 5.21
C ASN A 100 -4.69 12.30 4.62
N ALA A 101 -5.78 11.92 5.29
CA ALA A 101 -6.78 10.99 4.76
C ALA A 101 -7.68 11.62 3.67
N PHE A 102 -7.37 12.85 3.25
CA PHE A 102 -8.14 13.64 2.30
C PHE A 102 -7.21 14.22 1.25
N ILE A 103 -7.72 14.28 0.02
CA ILE A 103 -7.03 14.95 -1.08
C ILE A 103 -6.94 16.44 -0.74
N PRO A 104 -5.76 17.07 -0.84
CA PRO A 104 -5.63 18.51 -0.58
C PRO A 104 -6.49 19.34 -1.52
N ASP A 105 -7.25 20.29 -0.96
CA ASP A 105 -8.17 21.16 -1.73
C ASP A 105 -7.46 21.94 -2.84
N ASP A 106 -6.16 22.21 -2.67
CA ASP A 106 -5.36 22.96 -3.63
C ASP A 106 -4.74 22.09 -4.74
N LEU A 107 -4.95 20.76 -4.74
CA LEU A 107 -4.41 19.85 -5.74
C LEU A 107 -5.24 19.86 -7.03
N ASN A 108 -4.95 20.74 -7.98
CA ASN A 108 -5.61 20.73 -9.28
C ASN A 108 -4.99 19.68 -10.25
N GLU A 109 -5.58 19.53 -11.44
CA GLU A 109 -5.11 18.59 -12.47
C GLU A 109 -3.64 18.82 -12.89
N GLU A 110 -3.23 20.08 -13.09
CA GLU A 110 -1.85 20.42 -13.49
C GLU A 110 -0.83 19.97 -12.43
N LYS A 111 -1.14 20.20 -11.16
CA LYS A 111 -0.32 19.75 -10.03
C LYS A 111 -0.25 18.23 -9.96
N LEU A 112 -1.36 17.54 -10.22
CA LEU A 112 -1.43 16.09 -10.22
C LEU A 112 -0.63 15.48 -11.39
N ASP A 113 -0.76 16.03 -12.60
CA ASP A 113 0.04 15.66 -13.78
C ASP A 113 1.54 15.77 -13.47
N PHE A 114 1.93 16.85 -12.80
CA PHE A 114 3.31 17.04 -12.37
C PHE A 114 3.76 15.94 -11.39
N LEU A 115 2.94 15.61 -10.38
CA LEU A 115 3.27 14.55 -9.42
C LEU A 115 3.43 13.18 -10.09
N GLU A 116 2.55 12.84 -11.02
CA GLU A 116 2.64 11.60 -11.80
C GLU A 116 3.92 11.56 -12.65
N SER A 117 4.33 12.71 -13.21
CA SER A 117 5.55 12.83 -14.00
C SER A 117 6.82 12.49 -13.19
N LEU A 118 6.79 12.64 -11.86
CA LEU A 118 7.91 12.27 -10.98
C LEU A 118 8.17 10.76 -11.01
N GLY A 119 7.09 9.98 -11.09
CA GLY A 119 7.11 8.51 -11.08
C GLY A 119 7.26 7.87 -12.46
N LYS A 120 7.46 8.66 -13.53
CA LYS A 120 7.49 8.16 -14.93
C LYS A 120 8.47 7.02 -15.20
N ASN A 121 9.54 6.92 -14.40
CA ASN A 121 10.59 5.90 -14.53
C ASN A 121 10.37 4.66 -13.63
N LEU A 122 9.28 4.61 -12.85
CA LEU A 122 8.93 3.46 -12.02
C LEU A 122 8.52 2.27 -12.90
N LYS A 123 8.79 1.05 -12.40
CA LYS A 123 8.71 -0.17 -13.22
C LYS A 123 7.29 -0.56 -13.60
N ASN A 124 6.31 -0.26 -12.75
CA ASN A 124 4.89 -0.50 -13.04
C ASN A 124 4.39 0.32 -14.24
N ARG A 125 5.04 1.43 -14.60
CA ARG A 125 4.62 2.27 -15.74
C ARG A 125 4.71 1.55 -17.09
N ASN A 126 5.51 0.47 -17.17
CA ASN A 126 5.62 -0.37 -18.37
C ASN A 126 4.52 -1.44 -18.48
N LEU A 127 3.71 -1.64 -17.45
CA LEU A 127 2.64 -2.63 -17.44
C LEU A 127 1.46 -2.12 -18.27
N LYS A 128 0.83 -2.98 -19.07
CA LYS A 128 -0.37 -2.59 -19.82
C LYS A 128 -1.49 -2.09 -18.90
N GLY A 129 -1.62 -2.71 -17.72
CA GLY A 129 -2.62 -2.32 -16.72
C GLY A 129 -2.48 -0.89 -16.21
N ASN A 130 -1.29 -0.28 -16.26
CA ASN A 130 -1.11 1.13 -15.88
C ASN A 130 -1.87 2.11 -16.81
N SER A 131 -2.21 1.69 -18.02
CA SER A 131 -2.94 2.52 -18.99
C SER A 131 -4.46 2.24 -19.01
N ILE A 132 -4.94 1.29 -18.19
CA ILE A 132 -6.35 0.87 -18.19
C ILE A 132 -7.17 1.71 -17.20
N TRP A 133 -8.35 2.14 -17.63
CA TRP A 133 -9.33 2.88 -16.80
C TRP A 133 -10.70 2.19 -16.76
N LYS A 134 -10.79 0.96 -17.25
CA LYS A 134 -12.01 0.15 -17.29
C LYS A 134 -11.78 -1.20 -16.61
N LYS A 135 -12.63 -1.55 -15.64
CA LYS A 135 -12.57 -2.80 -14.86
C LYS A 135 -12.64 -4.02 -15.77
N ASP A 136 -13.51 -4.01 -16.77
CA ASP A 136 -13.66 -5.12 -17.71
C ASP A 136 -12.40 -5.37 -18.55
N ASP A 137 -11.56 -4.36 -18.77
CA ASP A 137 -10.29 -4.51 -19.49
C ASP A 137 -9.18 -5.05 -18.58
N ILE A 138 -9.24 -4.80 -17.26
CA ILE A 138 -8.33 -5.43 -16.28
C ILE A 138 -8.48 -6.96 -16.31
N LEU A 139 -9.72 -7.46 -16.40
CA LEU A 139 -9.99 -8.91 -16.43
C LEU A 139 -9.38 -9.62 -17.64
N LYS A 140 -9.11 -8.88 -18.73
CA LYS A 140 -8.53 -9.40 -19.98
C LYS A 140 -7.00 -9.44 -19.96
N LEU A 141 -6.36 -8.82 -18.97
CA LEU A 141 -4.90 -8.79 -18.87
C LEU A 141 -4.33 -10.13 -18.46
N GLU A 142 -3.12 -10.43 -18.93
CA GLU A 142 -2.32 -11.52 -18.39
C GLU A 142 -1.76 -11.19 -16.99
N ASN A 143 -1.33 -12.22 -16.26
CA ASN A 143 -0.91 -12.10 -14.86
C ASN A 143 0.27 -11.13 -14.64
N ASP A 144 1.17 -11.01 -15.62
CA ASP A 144 2.36 -10.17 -15.59
C ASP A 144 2.13 -8.78 -16.18
N GLU A 145 0.94 -8.50 -16.73
CA GLU A 145 0.59 -7.22 -17.35
C GLU A 145 -0.26 -6.32 -16.45
N ILE A 146 -0.78 -6.86 -15.34
CA ILE A 146 -1.64 -6.14 -14.39
C ILE A 146 -0.85 -5.14 -13.54
N ASP A 147 -1.26 -3.87 -13.54
CA ASP A 147 -0.89 -2.94 -12.46
C ASP A 147 -1.86 -3.18 -11.30
N ILE A 148 -1.33 -3.74 -10.20
CA ILE A 148 -2.16 -4.19 -9.09
C ILE A 148 -2.85 -3.03 -8.37
N SER A 149 -2.17 -1.88 -8.25
CA SER A 149 -2.78 -0.69 -7.65
C SER A 149 -3.93 -0.16 -8.50
N ARG A 150 -3.74 -0.07 -9.83
CA ARG A 150 -4.80 0.37 -10.74
C ARG A 150 -6.03 -0.52 -10.66
N ALA A 151 -5.82 -1.83 -10.72
CA ALA A 151 -6.90 -2.82 -10.65
C ALA A 151 -7.72 -2.67 -9.36
N LEU A 152 -7.04 -2.60 -8.22
CA LEU A 152 -7.68 -2.49 -6.91
C LEU A 152 -8.42 -1.17 -6.74
N PHE A 153 -7.82 -0.05 -7.16
CA PHE A 153 -8.48 1.24 -7.02
C PHE A 153 -9.66 1.40 -7.98
N LEU A 154 -9.61 0.85 -9.19
CA LEU A 154 -10.78 0.81 -10.07
C LEU A 154 -11.91 0.00 -9.42
N GLU A 155 -11.60 -1.17 -8.86
CA GLU A 155 -12.60 -1.99 -8.17
C GLU A 155 -13.24 -1.27 -6.98
N GLU A 156 -12.41 -0.63 -6.16
CA GLU A 156 -12.80 0.08 -4.94
C GLU A 156 -13.54 1.41 -5.20
N LEU A 157 -13.02 2.25 -6.09
CA LEU A 157 -13.44 3.65 -6.25
C LEU A 157 -14.35 3.86 -7.46
N GLY A 158 -14.30 2.99 -8.47
CA GLY A 158 -15.09 3.13 -9.71
C GLY A 158 -14.32 3.78 -10.87
N GLU A 159 -15.04 4.05 -11.96
CA GLU A 159 -14.49 4.51 -13.25
C GLU A 159 -14.96 5.92 -13.64
N GLU A 160 -15.73 6.57 -12.77
CA GLU A 160 -16.23 7.91 -13.01
C GLU A 160 -15.10 8.94 -12.94
N LYS A 161 -15.30 10.12 -13.51
CA LYS A 161 -14.27 11.17 -13.56
C LYS A 161 -13.69 11.50 -12.18
N GLU A 162 -14.54 11.63 -11.16
CA GLU A 162 -14.12 11.90 -9.78
C GLU A 162 -13.35 10.72 -9.19
N SER A 163 -13.79 9.49 -9.47
CA SER A 163 -13.07 8.27 -9.07
C SER A 163 -11.68 8.24 -9.69
N ILE A 164 -11.57 8.47 -11.01
CA ILE A 164 -10.28 8.50 -11.73
C ILE A 164 -9.33 9.52 -11.12
N TYR A 165 -9.80 10.72 -10.83
CA TYR A 165 -8.98 11.74 -10.16
C TYR A 165 -8.46 11.24 -8.78
N LYS A 166 -9.32 10.60 -7.99
CA LYS A 166 -8.92 10.00 -6.70
C LYS A 166 -7.94 8.83 -6.86
N ILE A 167 -8.12 7.99 -7.89
CA ILE A 167 -7.19 6.91 -8.24
C ILE A 167 -5.80 7.48 -8.54
N ARG A 168 -5.74 8.49 -9.43
CA ARG A 168 -4.51 9.17 -9.80
C ARG A 168 -3.77 9.76 -8.59
N TYR A 169 -4.51 10.37 -7.66
CA TYR A 169 -3.96 10.84 -6.40
C TYR A 169 -3.29 9.73 -5.57
N TYR A 170 -3.96 8.60 -5.36
CA TYR A 170 -3.36 7.49 -4.60
C TYR A 170 -2.17 6.87 -5.33
N GLU A 171 -2.23 6.74 -6.65
CA GLU A 171 -1.10 6.24 -7.44
C GLU A 171 0.11 7.18 -7.37
N ALA A 172 -0.09 8.49 -7.47
CA ALA A 172 0.97 9.48 -7.27
C ALA A 172 1.55 9.40 -5.85
N THR A 173 0.73 9.13 -4.84
CA THR A 173 1.19 8.93 -3.46
C THR A 173 2.05 7.66 -3.33
N LEU A 174 1.64 6.55 -3.95
CA LEU A 174 2.45 5.32 -4.00
C LEU A 174 3.77 5.53 -4.75
N ASP A 175 3.76 6.33 -5.81
CA ASP A 175 4.96 6.68 -6.57
C ASP A 175 5.95 7.48 -5.72
N LEU A 176 5.47 8.50 -4.98
CA LEU A 176 6.29 9.26 -4.04
C LEU A 176 6.86 8.37 -2.93
N MET A 177 6.12 7.36 -2.47
CA MET A 177 6.61 6.36 -1.53
C MET A 177 7.72 5.50 -2.15
N ALA A 178 7.54 5.02 -3.38
CA ALA A 178 8.55 4.26 -4.10
C ALA A 178 9.83 5.09 -4.37
N LEU A 179 9.69 6.36 -4.75
CA LEU A 179 10.82 7.28 -4.95
C LEU A 179 11.59 7.53 -3.64
N GLN A 180 10.91 7.67 -2.51
CA GLN A 180 11.56 7.77 -1.19
C GLN A 180 12.35 6.50 -0.85
N ILE A 181 11.82 5.32 -1.18
CA ILE A 181 12.54 4.05 -0.99
C ILE A 181 13.79 4.02 -1.90
N LEU A 182 13.64 4.39 -3.18
CA LEU A 182 14.77 4.44 -4.12
C LEU A 182 15.87 5.41 -3.69
N ALA A 183 15.51 6.56 -3.11
CA ALA A 183 16.47 7.54 -2.60
C ALA A 183 17.36 7.00 -1.48
N LYS A 184 16.92 5.95 -0.78
CA LYS A 184 17.66 5.28 0.30
C LYS A 184 18.57 4.15 -0.19
N LEU A 185 18.35 3.65 -1.39
CA LEU A 185 19.12 2.57 -1.97
C LEU A 185 20.43 3.07 -2.57
N ASN A 186 21.44 2.19 -2.59
CA ASN A 186 22.70 2.46 -3.28
C ASN A 186 22.54 2.37 -4.80
N ASN A 187 23.58 2.76 -5.55
CA ASN A 187 23.62 2.53 -6.99
C ASN A 187 23.63 1.01 -7.26
N ASN A 188 22.65 0.52 -8.04
CA ASN A 188 22.42 -0.90 -8.34
C ASN A 188 22.07 -1.78 -7.11
N PRO A 189 20.91 -1.54 -6.46
CA PRO A 189 20.49 -2.34 -5.32
C PRO A 189 20.12 -3.77 -5.74
N THR A 190 20.47 -4.74 -4.89
CA THR A 190 19.97 -6.11 -5.01
C THR A 190 18.47 -6.17 -4.70
N SER A 191 17.82 -7.27 -5.05
CA SER A 191 16.42 -7.49 -4.67
C SER A 191 16.22 -7.54 -3.15
N LEU A 192 17.18 -8.10 -2.40
CA LEU A 192 17.14 -8.09 -0.94
C LEU A 192 17.31 -6.67 -0.38
N ASP A 193 18.17 -5.84 -0.97
CA ASP A 193 18.25 -4.42 -0.57
C ASP A 193 16.89 -3.73 -0.73
N LYS A 194 16.16 -4.02 -1.82
CA LYS A 194 14.80 -3.51 -2.00
C LYS A 194 13.84 -4.05 -0.94
N VAL A 195 13.87 -5.35 -0.62
CA VAL A 195 13.06 -5.94 0.47
C VAL A 195 13.31 -5.21 1.79
N HIS A 196 14.58 -5.07 2.18
CA HIS A 196 14.96 -4.39 3.41
C HIS A 196 14.52 -2.92 3.41
N ALA A 197 14.70 -2.20 2.30
CA ALA A 197 14.29 -0.80 2.20
C ALA A 197 12.76 -0.62 2.24
N ILE A 198 11.99 -1.53 1.64
CA ILE A 198 10.52 -1.52 1.75
C ILE A 198 10.11 -1.80 3.21
N ASN A 199 10.71 -2.79 3.87
CA ASN A 199 10.43 -3.11 5.27
C ASN A 199 10.69 -1.92 6.20
N GLU A 200 11.87 -1.31 6.10
CA GLU A 200 12.24 -0.10 6.87
C GLU A 200 11.23 1.04 6.64
N PHE A 201 10.91 1.30 5.38
CA PHE A 201 10.01 2.39 5.03
C PHE A 201 8.57 2.16 5.53
N ILE A 202 7.98 0.99 5.26
CA ILE A 202 6.59 0.70 5.62
C ILE A 202 6.44 0.57 7.14
N PHE A 203 7.26 -0.26 7.78
CA PHE A 203 7.01 -0.70 9.15
C PHE A 203 7.65 0.19 10.22
N TYR A 204 8.80 0.80 9.93
CA TYR A 204 9.55 1.57 10.93
C TYR A 204 9.35 3.08 10.74
N GLU A 205 9.47 3.56 9.51
CA GLU A 205 9.33 4.98 9.21
C GLU A 205 7.87 5.42 9.16
N LYS A 206 7.07 4.77 8.32
CA LYS A 206 5.65 5.11 8.14
C LYS A 206 4.75 4.47 9.19
N ARG A 207 5.25 3.44 9.90
CA ARG A 207 4.58 2.75 11.02
C ARG A 207 3.25 2.12 10.65
N PHE A 208 3.16 1.56 9.44
CA PHE A 208 2.03 0.73 9.07
C PHE A 208 1.96 -0.46 10.03
N ARG A 209 0.75 -0.75 10.53
CA ARG A 209 0.55 -1.79 11.55
C ARG A 209 -0.85 -2.39 11.48
N PHE A 210 -1.02 -3.50 12.18
CA PHE A 210 -2.34 -4.07 12.39
C PHE A 210 -3.26 -3.13 13.18
N PRO A 211 -4.57 -3.12 12.89
CA PRO A 211 -5.53 -2.45 13.75
C PRO A 211 -5.56 -3.10 15.15
N PRO A 212 -6.11 -2.41 16.17
CA PRO A 212 -6.35 -3.01 17.48
C PRO A 212 -7.46 -4.09 17.42
N HIS A 213 -7.27 -5.20 18.13
CA HIS A 213 -8.19 -6.35 18.15
C HIS A 213 -9.66 -6.03 18.45
N SER A 214 -9.95 -5.00 19.26
CA SER A 214 -11.32 -4.60 19.62
C SER A 214 -12.13 -3.97 18.47
N ILE A 215 -11.46 -3.61 17.36
CA ILE A 215 -12.07 -2.91 16.21
C ILE A 215 -12.27 -3.86 15.01
N HIS A 216 -11.66 -5.05 15.04
CA HIS A 216 -11.58 -5.95 13.89
C HIS A 216 -12.96 -6.41 13.38
N ALA A 217 -13.84 -6.90 14.25
CA ALA A 217 -15.05 -7.60 13.79
C ALA A 217 -16.03 -6.74 12.95
N LYS A 218 -16.05 -5.41 13.12
CA LYS A 218 -17.02 -4.53 12.45
C LYS A 218 -16.44 -3.69 11.28
N GLN A 219 -15.12 -3.70 11.07
CA GLN A 219 -14.45 -2.81 10.10
C GLN A 219 -13.33 -3.49 9.29
N ILE A 220 -13.26 -4.83 9.25
CA ILE A 220 -12.22 -5.56 8.48
C ILE A 220 -12.16 -5.12 7.01
N ASP A 221 -13.29 -4.81 6.39
CA ASP A 221 -13.35 -4.31 5.01
C ASP A 221 -12.53 -3.03 4.84
N THR A 222 -12.68 -2.08 5.76
CA THR A 222 -11.92 -0.81 5.79
C THR A 222 -10.42 -1.04 5.91
N TYR A 223 -9.97 -2.13 6.54
CA TYR A 223 -8.54 -2.41 6.69
C TYR A 223 -7.97 -3.34 5.60
N THR A 224 -8.79 -3.69 4.59
CA THR A 224 -8.36 -4.48 3.44
C THR A 224 -8.15 -3.61 2.20
N PHE A 225 -8.98 -2.58 2.01
CA PHE A 225 -8.89 -1.66 0.88
C PHE A 225 -7.58 -0.87 0.88
N LEU A 226 -6.95 -0.76 -0.30
CA LEU A 226 -5.65 -0.11 -0.43
C LEU A 226 -5.72 1.37 -0.05
N SER A 227 -6.78 2.08 -0.46
CA SER A 227 -6.92 3.51 -0.13
C SER A 227 -6.96 3.73 1.39
N SER A 228 -7.75 2.91 2.07
CA SER A 228 -7.95 3.00 3.51
C SER A 228 -6.71 2.57 4.29
N VAL A 229 -5.97 1.58 3.79
CA VAL A 229 -4.67 1.18 4.35
C VAL A 229 -3.68 2.33 4.23
N MET A 230 -3.61 3.00 3.07
CA MET A 230 -2.74 4.15 2.85
C MET A 230 -3.08 5.32 3.78
N ASP A 231 -4.36 5.65 3.93
CA ASP A 231 -4.83 6.79 4.72
C ASP A 231 -4.66 6.54 6.23
N SER A 232 -5.07 5.37 6.70
CA SER A 232 -5.08 5.04 8.13
C SER A 232 -3.73 4.52 8.64
N ARG A 233 -2.86 4.07 7.73
CA ARG A 233 -1.67 3.25 8.00
C ARG A 233 -1.96 2.02 8.84
N ARG A 234 -3.18 1.50 8.69
CA ARG A 234 -3.65 0.29 9.36
C ARG A 234 -4.20 -0.66 8.31
N GLY A 235 -3.79 -1.92 8.39
CA GLY A 235 -4.27 -2.94 7.48
C GLY A 235 -4.29 -4.31 8.13
N VAL A 236 -5.22 -5.16 7.71
CA VAL A 236 -5.13 -6.61 7.96
C VAL A 236 -4.11 -7.25 7.01
N CYS A 237 -3.86 -8.56 7.14
CA CYS A 237 -2.81 -9.27 6.41
C CYS A 237 -2.86 -9.03 4.90
N LEU A 238 -4.06 -9.10 4.32
CA LEU A 238 -4.26 -8.83 2.90
C LEU A 238 -3.97 -7.37 2.54
N GLY A 239 -4.51 -6.41 3.29
CA GLY A 239 -4.32 -4.98 3.00
C GLY A 239 -2.85 -4.52 3.08
N VAL A 240 -2.11 -4.97 4.10
CA VAL A 240 -0.68 -4.66 4.21
C VAL A 240 0.13 -5.37 3.13
N SER A 241 -0.24 -6.61 2.76
CA SER A 241 0.41 -7.33 1.66
C SER A 241 0.18 -6.66 0.31
N ILE A 242 -1.03 -6.16 0.06
CA ILE A 242 -1.34 -5.36 -1.13
C ILE A 242 -0.46 -4.13 -1.19
N MET A 243 -0.38 -3.35 -0.10
CA MET A 243 0.47 -2.17 -0.04
C MET A 243 1.94 -2.51 -0.36
N TYR A 244 2.43 -3.62 0.18
CA TYR A 244 3.78 -4.13 -0.09
C TYR A 244 3.98 -4.48 -1.56
N LEU A 245 3.03 -5.23 -2.15
CA LEU A 245 3.06 -5.63 -3.56
C LEU A 245 3.00 -4.42 -4.52
N SER A 246 2.18 -3.41 -4.21
CA SER A 246 2.09 -2.18 -5.01
C SER A 246 3.41 -1.40 -5.04
N LEU A 247 4.17 -1.40 -3.94
CA LEU A 247 5.51 -0.82 -3.88
C LEU A 247 6.55 -1.71 -4.56
N ALA A 248 6.50 -3.02 -4.34
CA ALA A 248 7.41 -3.98 -4.98
C ALA A 248 7.32 -3.90 -6.51
N GLN A 249 6.10 -3.82 -7.06
CA GLN A 249 5.87 -3.68 -8.50
C GLN A 249 6.47 -2.37 -9.07
N ARG A 250 6.31 -1.24 -8.36
CA ARG A 250 6.94 0.05 -8.72
C ARG A 250 8.46 -0.02 -8.73
N LEU A 251 9.04 -0.81 -7.83
CA LEU A 251 10.48 -0.98 -7.67
C LEU A 251 11.05 -2.09 -8.57
N GLY A 252 10.21 -2.81 -9.32
CA GLY A 252 10.61 -3.98 -10.11
C GLY A 252 11.22 -5.07 -9.23
N LEU A 253 10.51 -5.42 -8.17
CA LEU A 253 10.81 -6.52 -7.27
C LEU A 253 9.69 -7.55 -7.43
N ASP A 254 10.04 -8.70 -8.01
CA ASP A 254 9.11 -9.81 -8.19
C ASP A 254 8.99 -10.58 -6.88
N LEU A 255 7.76 -10.80 -6.43
CA LEU A 255 7.44 -11.50 -5.19
C LEU A 255 6.39 -12.59 -5.45
N GLU A 256 6.58 -13.74 -4.83
CA GLU A 256 5.56 -14.77 -4.72
C GLU A 256 4.52 -14.35 -3.66
N ILE A 257 3.24 -14.59 -3.93
CA ILE A 257 2.13 -14.36 -3.00
C ILE A 257 1.75 -15.71 -2.42
N ILE A 258 1.84 -15.90 -1.11
CA ILE A 258 1.67 -17.20 -0.49
C ILE A 258 0.45 -17.17 0.44
N THR A 259 -0.46 -18.13 0.27
CA THR A 259 -1.70 -18.22 1.06
C THR A 259 -1.81 -19.58 1.77
N PRO A 260 -1.32 -19.69 3.02
CA PRO A 260 -1.77 -20.71 3.94
C PRO A 260 -3.26 -20.53 4.28
N PRO A 261 -3.96 -21.56 4.83
CA PRO A 261 -5.33 -21.40 5.28
C PRO A 261 -5.49 -20.21 6.25
N GLY A 262 -6.37 -19.27 5.90
CA GLY A 262 -6.68 -18.10 6.74
C GLY A 262 -5.58 -17.03 6.81
N HIS A 263 -4.51 -17.12 6.01
CA HIS A 263 -3.39 -16.18 6.06
C HIS A 263 -2.84 -15.84 4.68
N ILE A 264 -2.13 -14.72 4.59
CA ILE A 264 -1.40 -14.30 3.39
C ILE A 264 -0.12 -13.61 3.80
N TYR A 265 0.95 -13.91 3.09
CA TYR A 265 2.22 -13.21 3.19
C TYR A 265 2.91 -13.17 1.82
N VAL A 266 3.99 -12.42 1.69
CA VAL A 266 4.75 -12.31 0.44
C VAL A 266 6.14 -12.90 0.61
N ARG A 267 6.73 -13.38 -0.48
CA ARG A 267 7.99 -14.10 -0.45
C ARG A 267 8.86 -13.67 -1.61
N TYR A 268 10.11 -13.36 -1.32
CA TYR A 268 11.14 -13.22 -2.35
C TYR A 268 11.80 -14.58 -2.59
N LYS A 269 11.98 -14.94 -3.86
CA LYS A 269 12.75 -16.10 -4.29
C LYS A 269 13.81 -15.66 -5.27
N ASP A 270 15.07 -15.96 -4.98
CA ASP A 270 16.16 -15.63 -5.87
C ASP A 270 16.32 -16.63 -7.03
N LYS A 271 17.28 -16.37 -7.91
CA LYS A 271 17.54 -17.17 -9.11
C LYS A 271 18.02 -18.60 -8.78
N ASP A 272 18.63 -18.78 -7.61
CA ASP A 272 19.11 -20.07 -7.12
C ASP A 272 18.02 -20.82 -6.33
N GLY A 273 16.83 -20.22 -6.22
CA GLY A 273 15.68 -20.79 -5.51
C GLY A 273 15.71 -20.56 -4.01
N LYS A 274 16.65 -19.76 -3.49
CA LYS A 274 16.67 -19.38 -2.07
C LYS A 274 15.47 -18.50 -1.76
N ILE A 275 14.83 -18.81 -0.64
CA ILE A 275 13.61 -18.17 -0.19
C ILE A 275 13.93 -17.17 0.92
N THR A 276 13.27 -16.02 0.87
CA THR A 276 13.14 -15.05 1.97
C THR A 276 11.66 -14.73 2.10
N ASN A 277 11.03 -15.23 3.16
CA ASN A 277 9.66 -14.90 3.49
C ASN A 277 9.60 -13.48 4.07
N ILE A 278 8.48 -12.80 3.84
CA ILE A 278 8.25 -11.43 4.28
C ILE A 278 6.88 -11.42 4.94
N GLU A 279 6.86 -11.68 6.25
CA GLU A 279 5.66 -11.68 7.05
C GLU A 279 5.19 -10.24 7.29
N THR A 280 4.28 -9.76 6.45
CA THR A 280 3.80 -8.37 6.46
C THR A 280 3.06 -8.01 7.75
N THR A 281 2.62 -9.03 8.50
CA THR A 281 1.99 -8.88 9.82
C THR A 281 2.98 -8.83 10.98
N ALA A 282 4.22 -9.25 10.73
CA ALA A 282 5.34 -9.23 11.67
C ALA A 282 6.49 -8.37 11.13
N ARG A 283 6.16 -7.24 10.48
CA ARG A 283 7.13 -6.23 10.01
C ARG A 283 8.19 -6.77 9.03
N GLY A 284 7.80 -7.73 8.21
CA GLY A 284 8.66 -8.32 7.18
C GLY A 284 9.67 -9.33 7.71
N VAL A 285 9.41 -9.93 8.88
CA VAL A 285 10.22 -11.03 9.41
C VAL A 285 10.21 -12.22 8.45
N ASP A 286 11.38 -12.84 8.28
CA ASP A 286 11.58 -14.07 7.50
C ASP A 286 11.34 -15.30 8.37
N TYR A 287 10.07 -15.68 8.50
CA TYR A 287 9.72 -16.95 9.15
C TYR A 287 9.95 -18.12 8.18
N PRO A 288 10.51 -19.26 8.63
CA PRO A 288 10.65 -20.45 7.79
C PRO A 288 9.29 -20.92 7.25
N SER A 289 9.21 -21.34 5.99
CA SER A 289 7.94 -21.76 5.37
C SER A 289 7.25 -22.91 6.11
N ASP A 290 8.02 -23.76 6.79
CA ASP A 290 7.51 -24.93 7.52
C ASP A 290 6.59 -24.55 8.69
N VAL A 291 6.64 -23.31 9.20
CA VAL A 291 5.74 -22.86 10.27
C VAL A 291 4.28 -22.77 9.82
N TYR A 292 4.04 -22.72 8.51
CA TYR A 292 2.71 -22.68 7.90
C TYR A 292 2.24 -24.04 7.37
N LEU A 293 3.08 -25.08 7.51
CA LEU A 293 2.74 -26.46 7.19
C LEU A 293 2.25 -27.18 8.45
N GLY A 294 1.48 -28.24 8.27
CA GLY A 294 0.96 -29.00 9.40
C GLY A 294 0.15 -30.22 8.98
N ILE A 295 -0.58 -30.78 9.95
CA ILE A 295 -1.38 -31.99 9.74
C ILE A 295 -2.39 -31.80 8.61
N GLU A 296 -3.02 -30.63 8.52
CA GLU A 296 -4.00 -30.32 7.47
C GLU A 296 -3.37 -29.74 6.21
N THR A 297 -2.26 -28.99 6.32
CA THR A 297 -1.64 -28.26 5.20
C THR A 297 -0.30 -28.86 4.82
N LYS A 298 -0.24 -29.51 3.65
CA LYS A 298 0.97 -30.20 3.15
C LYS A 298 1.77 -29.36 2.15
N LYS A 299 1.16 -28.35 1.52
CA LYS A 299 1.83 -27.43 0.60
C LYS A 299 1.23 -26.04 0.73
N LEU A 300 2.05 -25.03 0.48
CA LEU A 300 1.62 -23.64 0.47
C LEU A 300 1.19 -23.23 -0.93
N GLN A 301 0.00 -22.66 -1.04
CA GLN A 301 -0.52 -22.18 -2.31
C GLN A 301 0.15 -20.86 -2.69
N GLN A 302 0.63 -20.80 -3.93
CA GLN A 302 1.09 -19.56 -4.54
C GLN A 302 -0.05 -18.95 -5.36
N ARG A 303 -0.23 -17.64 -5.23
CA ARG A 303 -1.22 -16.83 -5.95
C ARG A 303 -0.56 -15.91 -6.97
N THR A 304 -1.34 -15.49 -7.95
CA THR A 304 -0.92 -14.50 -8.96
C THR A 304 -1.37 -13.10 -8.56
N LEU A 305 -0.75 -12.07 -9.14
CA LEU A 305 -1.17 -10.68 -8.96
C LEU A 305 -2.61 -10.44 -9.44
N LYS A 306 -3.03 -11.14 -10.51
CA LYS A 306 -4.39 -11.05 -11.06
C LYS A 306 -5.45 -11.61 -10.11
N GLU A 307 -5.10 -12.56 -9.25
CA GLU A 307 -6.03 -13.09 -8.24
C GLU A 307 -6.27 -12.12 -7.07
N VAL A 308 -5.39 -11.13 -6.85
CA VAL A 308 -5.44 -10.27 -5.66
C VAL A 308 -6.74 -9.46 -5.52
N PRO A 309 -7.28 -8.81 -6.57
CA PRO A 309 -8.60 -8.20 -6.49
C PRO A 309 -9.69 -9.22 -6.10
N GLY A 310 -9.60 -10.45 -6.62
CA GLY A 310 -10.48 -11.54 -6.23
C GLY A 310 -10.39 -11.89 -4.75
N MET A 311 -9.18 -11.94 -4.19
CA MET A 311 -8.96 -12.20 -2.76
C MET A 311 -9.55 -11.11 -1.86
N VAL A 312 -9.54 -9.85 -2.31
CA VAL A 312 -10.21 -8.74 -1.60
C VAL A 312 -11.71 -9.01 -1.50
N PHE A 313 -12.36 -9.33 -2.61
CA PHE A 313 -13.78 -9.66 -2.62
C PHE A 313 -14.09 -10.92 -1.82
N PHE A 314 -13.24 -11.93 -1.87
CA PHE A 314 -13.39 -13.16 -1.08
C PHE A 314 -13.35 -12.89 0.43
N ASN A 315 -12.40 -12.07 0.88
CA ASN A 315 -12.31 -11.69 2.29
C ASN A 315 -13.53 -10.88 2.76
N GLN A 316 -14.01 -9.95 1.93
CA GLN A 316 -15.24 -9.20 2.22
C GLN A 316 -16.45 -10.13 2.28
N ALA A 317 -16.62 -11.01 1.29
CA ALA A 317 -17.72 -11.97 1.26
C ALA A 317 -17.75 -12.84 2.52
N SER A 318 -16.59 -13.24 3.02
CA SER A 318 -16.45 -14.00 4.26
C SER A 318 -16.95 -13.22 5.49
N LEU A 319 -16.75 -11.90 5.54
CA LEU A 319 -17.28 -11.06 6.61
C LEU A 319 -18.80 -10.96 6.55
N TYR A 320 -19.38 -10.72 5.36
CA TYR A 320 -20.84 -10.66 5.19
C TYR A 320 -21.49 -12.01 5.49
N TRP A 321 -20.87 -13.10 5.05
CA TRP A 321 -21.29 -14.45 5.41
C TRP A 321 -21.29 -14.67 6.92
N ALA A 322 -20.21 -14.32 7.63
CA ALA A 322 -20.14 -14.46 9.09
C ALA A 322 -21.22 -13.65 9.85
N ASN A 323 -21.81 -12.64 9.21
CA ASN A 323 -22.93 -11.85 9.73
C ASN A 323 -24.29 -12.25 9.13
N GLU A 324 -24.38 -13.44 8.52
CA GLU A 324 -25.60 -14.01 7.91
C GLU A 324 -26.21 -13.16 6.78
N LYS A 325 -25.42 -12.26 6.19
CA LYS A 325 -25.81 -11.43 5.04
C LYS A 325 -25.48 -12.15 3.73
N TYR A 326 -26.16 -13.27 3.50
CA TYR A 326 -25.83 -14.20 2.43
C TYR A 326 -25.99 -13.61 1.02
N GLU A 327 -26.99 -12.77 0.78
CA GLU A 327 -27.19 -12.10 -0.52
C GLU A 327 -25.99 -11.22 -0.89
N THR A 328 -25.51 -10.40 0.04
CA THR A 328 -24.33 -9.56 -0.19
C THR A 328 -23.06 -10.40 -0.35
N ALA A 329 -22.93 -11.49 0.41
CA ALA A 329 -21.82 -12.42 0.25
C ALA A 329 -21.81 -13.06 -1.14
N ILE A 330 -22.97 -13.42 -1.69
CA ILE A 330 -23.11 -13.95 -3.06
C ILE A 330 -22.57 -12.96 -4.08
N GLU A 331 -23.02 -11.70 -4.03
CA GLU A 331 -22.55 -10.66 -4.97
C GLU A 331 -21.03 -10.48 -4.93
N LEU A 332 -20.43 -10.54 -3.74
CA LEU A 332 -18.99 -10.42 -3.56
C LEU A 332 -18.24 -11.67 -4.04
N TYR A 333 -18.74 -12.88 -3.77
CA TYR A 333 -18.14 -14.10 -4.32
C TYR A 333 -18.26 -14.16 -5.86
N GLU A 334 -19.34 -13.67 -6.44
CA GLU A 334 -19.48 -13.55 -7.90
C GLU A 334 -18.43 -12.60 -8.49
N LYS A 335 -18.12 -11.48 -7.81
CA LYS A 335 -16.99 -10.62 -8.18
C LYS A 335 -15.64 -11.33 -8.02
N ALA A 336 -15.43 -12.04 -6.91
CA ALA A 336 -14.21 -12.81 -6.68
C ALA A 336 -13.96 -13.84 -7.79
N LEU A 337 -15.02 -14.52 -8.24
CA LEU A 337 -14.97 -15.54 -9.30
C LEU A 337 -14.53 -14.97 -10.66
N LYS A 338 -14.71 -13.68 -10.93
CA LYS A 338 -14.20 -13.05 -12.16
C LYS A 338 -12.66 -13.06 -12.22
N TYR A 339 -12.02 -12.93 -11.05
CA TYR A 339 -10.56 -12.93 -10.92
C TYR A 339 -9.99 -14.32 -10.61
N MET A 340 -10.79 -15.17 -9.97
CA MET A 340 -10.41 -16.50 -9.51
C MET A 340 -11.40 -17.55 -10.03
N PRO A 341 -11.56 -17.70 -11.36
CA PRO A 341 -12.65 -18.48 -11.96
C PRO A 341 -12.60 -19.97 -11.64
N ASP A 342 -11.41 -20.50 -11.30
CA ASP A 342 -11.19 -21.90 -10.98
C ASP A 342 -10.90 -22.16 -9.51
N ASP A 343 -10.99 -21.12 -8.66
CA ASP A 343 -10.73 -21.30 -7.24
C ASP A 343 -11.85 -22.12 -6.57
N PRO A 344 -11.52 -23.28 -5.97
CA PRO A 344 -12.52 -24.18 -5.40
C PRO A 344 -13.19 -23.60 -4.16
N ASN A 345 -12.49 -22.77 -3.38
CA ASN A 345 -13.06 -22.17 -2.17
C ASN A 345 -14.08 -21.10 -2.55
N VAL A 346 -13.80 -20.26 -3.54
CA VAL A 346 -14.79 -19.29 -4.06
C VAL A 346 -16.06 -20.02 -4.52
N LYS A 347 -15.90 -21.07 -5.34
CA LYS A 347 -17.04 -21.86 -5.86
C LYS A 347 -17.83 -22.52 -4.73
N MET A 348 -17.15 -23.10 -3.74
CA MET A 348 -17.79 -23.76 -2.61
C MET A 348 -18.59 -22.78 -1.77
N LEU A 349 -17.99 -21.65 -1.40
CA LEU A 349 -18.63 -20.65 -0.55
C LEU A 349 -19.77 -19.94 -1.27
N LEU A 350 -19.61 -19.61 -2.55
CA LEU A 350 -20.70 -19.12 -3.39
C LEU A 350 -21.86 -20.13 -3.45
N GLY A 351 -21.54 -21.40 -3.67
CA GLY A 351 -22.52 -22.48 -3.67
C GLY A 351 -23.29 -22.56 -2.36
N LEU A 352 -22.59 -22.57 -1.22
CA LEU A 352 -23.20 -22.58 0.13
C LEU A 352 -24.14 -21.39 0.35
N ASN A 353 -23.69 -20.18 0.04
CA ASN A 353 -24.49 -18.98 0.25
C ASN A 353 -25.75 -18.96 -0.65
N LEU A 354 -25.65 -19.44 -1.90
CA LEU A 354 -26.81 -19.63 -2.77
C LEU A 354 -27.83 -20.63 -2.18
N LEU A 355 -27.36 -21.68 -1.51
CA LEU A 355 -28.26 -22.62 -0.82
C LEU A 355 -28.95 -21.96 0.38
N PHE A 356 -28.25 -21.13 1.17
CA PHE A 356 -28.84 -20.42 2.32
C PHE A 356 -29.98 -19.47 1.93
N VAL A 357 -29.93 -18.89 0.73
CA VAL A 357 -30.98 -18.01 0.19
C VAL A 357 -32.00 -18.76 -0.69
N ASN A 358 -32.05 -20.09 -0.59
CA ASN A 358 -32.97 -20.96 -1.33
C ASN A 358 -32.81 -20.93 -2.87
N ARG A 359 -31.68 -20.45 -3.40
CA ARG A 359 -31.30 -20.52 -4.84
C ARG A 359 -30.68 -21.88 -5.17
N VAL A 360 -31.43 -22.95 -4.87
CA VAL A 360 -30.92 -24.34 -4.83
C VAL A 360 -30.30 -24.81 -6.15
N LYS A 361 -30.94 -24.50 -7.29
CA LYS A 361 -30.46 -24.91 -8.62
C LYS A 361 -29.09 -24.30 -8.94
N GLU A 362 -28.89 -23.04 -8.55
CA GLU A 362 -27.66 -22.30 -8.81
C GLU A 362 -26.54 -22.76 -7.88
N GLY A 363 -26.81 -22.91 -6.58
CA GLY A 363 -25.83 -23.42 -5.62
C GLY A 363 -25.34 -24.83 -5.98
N LYS A 364 -26.27 -25.72 -6.37
CA LYS A 364 -25.93 -27.07 -6.84
C LYS A 364 -25.01 -27.10 -8.05
N LYS A 365 -25.10 -26.12 -8.96
CA LYS A 365 -24.23 -26.06 -10.14
C LYS A 365 -22.75 -25.98 -9.74
N TYR A 366 -22.43 -25.22 -8.69
CA TYR A 366 -21.05 -25.11 -8.20
C TYR A 366 -20.61 -26.37 -7.45
N PHE A 367 -21.49 -26.96 -6.64
CA PHE A 367 -21.18 -28.19 -5.92
C PHE A 367 -20.90 -29.35 -6.87
N ILE A 368 -21.63 -29.46 -7.98
CA ILE A 368 -21.37 -30.48 -9.00
C ILE A 368 -19.95 -30.34 -9.60
N GLN A 369 -19.46 -29.12 -9.78
CA GLN A 369 -18.09 -28.89 -10.28
C GLN A 369 -17.01 -29.29 -9.26
N LEU A 370 -17.34 -29.29 -7.98
CA LEU A 370 -16.45 -29.65 -6.88
C LEU A 370 -16.68 -31.08 -6.38
N LYS A 371 -17.53 -31.85 -7.05
CA LYS A 371 -17.79 -33.23 -6.68
C LYS A 371 -16.49 -34.02 -6.70
N ASP A 372 -16.22 -34.71 -5.60
CA ASP A 372 -15.02 -35.48 -5.39
C ASP A 372 -13.69 -34.68 -5.47
N PHE A 373 -13.74 -33.35 -5.43
CA PHE A 373 -12.56 -32.49 -5.47
C PHE A 373 -11.63 -32.77 -4.29
N LYS A 374 -10.33 -32.85 -4.56
CA LYS A 374 -9.29 -33.00 -3.54
C LYS A 374 -8.20 -31.97 -3.78
N SER A 375 -7.99 -31.09 -2.81
CA SER A 375 -6.94 -30.08 -2.86
C SER A 375 -5.55 -30.72 -2.84
N GLU A 376 -4.66 -30.23 -3.70
CA GLU A 376 -3.24 -30.59 -3.65
C GLU A 376 -2.49 -29.94 -2.48
N TYR A 377 -3.10 -28.96 -1.81
CA TYR A 377 -2.52 -28.21 -0.69
C TYR A 377 -2.88 -28.81 0.67
N LEU A 378 -4.00 -29.54 0.74
CA LEU A 378 -4.52 -30.14 1.98
C LEU A 378 -4.25 -31.64 2.05
N THR A 379 -4.09 -32.19 3.24
CA THR A 379 -3.94 -33.64 3.48
C THR A 379 -5.26 -34.37 3.36
N THR A 380 -6.32 -33.76 3.91
CA THR A 380 -7.69 -34.27 3.94
C THR A 380 -8.50 -33.74 2.76
N LYS A 381 -9.59 -34.45 2.46
CA LYS A 381 -10.57 -34.03 1.47
C LYS A 381 -11.73 -33.35 2.21
N GLU A 382 -12.12 -32.18 1.74
CA GLU A 382 -13.34 -31.51 2.20
C GLU A 382 -14.57 -32.30 1.72
N ASN A 383 -15.45 -32.68 2.63
CA ASN A 383 -16.57 -33.58 2.34
C ASN A 383 -17.92 -32.87 2.27
N ILE A 384 -18.01 -31.59 2.68
CA ILE A 384 -19.29 -30.87 2.75
C ILE A 384 -20.06 -30.89 1.42
N VAL A 385 -19.35 -30.76 0.29
CA VAL A 385 -19.94 -30.80 -1.06
C VAL A 385 -20.50 -32.19 -1.37
N ASP A 386 -19.72 -33.24 -1.11
CA ASP A 386 -20.12 -34.61 -1.42
C ASP A 386 -21.25 -35.11 -0.53
N ASP A 387 -21.22 -34.75 0.75
CA ASP A 387 -22.26 -35.12 1.71
C ASP A 387 -23.58 -34.45 1.33
N TYR A 388 -23.55 -33.16 0.98
CA TYR A 388 -24.72 -32.47 0.44
C TYR A 388 -25.27 -33.14 -0.83
N LEU A 389 -24.41 -33.45 -1.81
CA LEU A 389 -24.83 -34.09 -3.07
C LEU A 389 -25.39 -35.51 -2.86
N LYS A 390 -24.89 -36.23 -1.86
CA LYS A 390 -25.35 -37.58 -1.47
C LYS A 390 -26.56 -37.55 -0.53
N LYS A 391 -27.05 -36.37 -0.14
CA LYS A 391 -28.11 -36.20 0.89
C LYS A 391 -27.75 -36.88 2.21
N LYS A 392 -26.47 -36.93 2.55
CA LYS A 392 -26.01 -37.34 3.87
C LYS A 392 -26.22 -36.15 4.81
N THR A 393 -26.86 -36.40 5.95
CA THR A 393 -27.17 -35.38 6.96
C THR A 393 -26.10 -35.35 8.02
#